data_AF-A0A059FVP5-F1
#
_entry.id   AF-A0A059FVP5-F1
#
_cell.length_a   1.000
_cell.length_b   1.000
_cell.length_c   1.000
_cell.angle_alpha   90.00
_cell.angle_beta   90.00
_cell.angle_gamma   90.00
#
_symmetry.space_group_name_H-M   'P 1'
#
loop_
_entity.id
_entity.type
_entity.pdbx_description
1 polymer ?
#
loop_
_entity_poly.entity_id
_entity_poly.type
_entity_poly.pdbx_seq_one_letter_code
_entity_poly.pdbx_strand_id
1 'polypeptide(L)'
;MKRTGLILGLTLLAACSAQTTEPANETGAATVPGPVVQFDPDRLAAIADVFATEHGMMNLCGDDVPVRLTLFMAELGASTTPPELVASLTAANDAKIEELRVAEKEYICTPEMFESREANSMAAQDEWNKMRGAE
;
A
#
# COMPACT_ATOMS: atom_id res chain seq x y z
N MET A 1 60.66 55.89 -9.69
CA MET A 1 61.83 54.99 -9.54
C MET A 1 61.35 53.65 -9.01
N LYS A 2 61.89 52.55 -9.56
CA LYS A 2 61.63 51.13 -9.26
C LYS A 2 61.73 50.79 -7.76
N ARG A 3 60.91 49.84 -7.29
CA ARG A 3 61.41 48.61 -6.64
C ARG A 3 60.35 47.51 -6.54
N THR A 4 60.71 46.41 -7.17
CA THR A 4 60.11 45.07 -7.25
C THR A 4 60.42 44.25 -6.00
N GLY A 5 59.62 43.22 -5.72
CA GLY A 5 59.99 42.10 -4.82
C GLY A 5 58.76 41.42 -4.20
N LEU A 6 58.02 40.56 -4.92
CA LEU A 6 58.29 39.14 -5.17
C LEU A 6 57.87 38.22 -4.00
N ILE A 7 56.71 37.56 -4.14
CA ILE A 7 56.45 36.27 -3.50
C ILE A 7 56.08 35.28 -4.60
N LEU A 8 57.02 34.37 -4.83
CA LEU A 8 56.85 33.14 -5.59
C LEU A 8 56.05 32.15 -4.73
N GLY A 9 55.03 31.53 -5.29
CA GLY A 9 54.26 30.46 -4.66
C GLY A 9 53.42 29.69 -5.67
N LEU A 10 54.11 28.90 -6.50
CA LEU A 10 53.59 27.73 -7.25
C LEU A 10 52.75 26.83 -6.30
N THR A 11 51.69 26.10 -6.69
CA THR A 11 51.54 25.23 -7.86
C THR A 11 50.10 24.72 -7.98
N LEU A 12 49.59 24.73 -9.22
CA LEU A 12 48.77 23.74 -9.93
C LEU A 12 47.70 22.89 -9.21
N LEU A 13 46.46 22.97 -9.72
CA LEU A 13 45.80 21.83 -10.35
C LEU A 13 44.72 22.28 -11.35
N ALA A 14 45.06 22.03 -12.63
CA ALA A 14 44.25 21.64 -13.77
C ALA A 14 42.91 22.35 -14.11
N ALA A 15 43.00 23.07 -15.24
CA ALA A 15 42.15 22.95 -16.42
C ALA A 15 40.66 23.31 -16.30
N CYS A 16 40.42 24.59 -16.58
CA CYS A 16 39.26 25.09 -17.30
C CYS A 16 39.12 24.40 -18.67
N SER A 17 37.91 24.02 -19.08
CA SER A 17 37.40 24.20 -20.46
C SER A 17 35.90 23.91 -20.50
N ALA A 18 35.15 24.95 -20.85
CA ALA A 18 33.70 24.97 -21.02
C ALA A 18 33.22 24.11 -22.20
N GLN A 19 32.06 23.47 -22.08
CA GLN A 19 31.19 23.14 -23.21
C GLN A 19 29.72 23.22 -22.80
N THR A 20 29.03 24.20 -23.39
CA THR A 20 27.57 24.28 -23.46
C THR A 20 27.09 23.18 -24.39
N THR A 21 26.34 22.21 -23.87
CA THR A 21 25.46 21.34 -24.65
C THR A 21 24.22 21.08 -23.82
N GLU A 22 23.11 21.72 -24.21
CA GLU A 22 21.79 21.12 -24.02
C GLU A 22 21.80 19.75 -24.72
N PRO A 23 21.16 18.75 -24.11
CA PRO A 23 20.47 17.77 -24.91
C PRO A 23 19.03 17.57 -24.44
N ALA A 24 18.16 17.57 -25.45
CA ALA A 24 17.03 16.68 -25.63
C ALA A 24 15.88 16.75 -24.60
N ASN A 25 14.81 17.43 -25.03
CA ASN A 25 13.47 16.87 -25.16
C ASN A 25 13.37 15.36 -24.82
N GLU A 26 13.28 15.04 -23.54
CA GLU A 26 12.50 13.90 -23.10
C GLU A 26 11.12 14.47 -22.86
N THR A 27 10.26 14.23 -23.86
CA THR A 27 8.81 14.31 -23.78
C THR A 27 8.40 14.23 -22.33
N GLY A 28 8.05 15.38 -21.74
CA GLY A 28 7.35 15.38 -20.48
C GLY A 28 6.22 14.41 -20.71
N ALA A 29 6.31 13.21 -20.13
CA ALA A 29 5.16 12.40 -19.91
C ALA A 29 4.30 13.33 -19.08
N ALA A 30 3.42 14.06 -19.76
CA ALA A 30 2.23 14.59 -19.15
C ALA A 30 1.65 13.32 -18.53
N THR A 31 1.93 13.14 -17.25
CA THR A 31 1.16 12.28 -16.39
C THR A 31 -0.21 12.88 -16.57
N VAL A 32 -0.96 12.35 -17.53
CA VAL A 32 -2.36 12.66 -17.69
C VAL A 32 -2.88 12.42 -16.29
N PRO A 33 -3.38 13.46 -15.58
CA PRO A 33 -3.95 13.24 -14.28
C PRO A 33 -5.20 12.42 -14.55
N GLY A 34 -5.04 11.09 -14.58
CA GLY A 34 -6.15 10.19 -14.39
C GLY A 34 -6.75 10.54 -13.03
N PRO A 35 -8.06 10.36 -12.87
CA PRO A 35 -8.67 10.55 -11.56
C PRO A 35 -7.89 9.71 -10.54
N VAL A 36 -7.23 10.37 -9.59
CA VAL A 36 -6.67 9.69 -8.43
C VAL A 36 -7.87 9.22 -7.63
N VAL A 37 -8.14 7.92 -7.67
CA VAL A 37 -9.16 7.33 -6.80
C VAL A 37 -8.58 7.37 -5.40
N GLN A 38 -9.01 8.36 -4.62
CA GLN A 38 -8.66 8.46 -3.22
C GLN A 38 -9.64 7.61 -2.43
N PHE A 39 -9.15 6.52 -1.87
CA PHE A 39 -9.92 5.69 -0.96
C PHE A 39 -9.97 6.34 0.43
N ASP A 40 -11.13 6.20 1.07
CA ASP A 40 -11.31 6.56 2.48
C ASP A 40 -10.61 5.51 3.37
N PRO A 41 -9.60 5.88 4.17
CA PRO A 41 -8.85 4.95 5.02
C PRO A 41 -9.74 4.19 6.02
N ASP A 42 -10.78 4.82 6.55
CA ASP A 42 -11.65 4.20 7.55
C ASP A 42 -12.52 3.12 6.90
N ARG A 43 -13.00 3.37 5.68
CA ARG A 43 -13.74 2.36 4.88
C ARG A 43 -12.83 1.20 4.47
N LEU A 44 -11.58 1.48 4.08
CA LEU A 44 -10.60 0.43 3.80
C LEU A 44 -10.31 -0.43 5.04
N ALA A 45 -10.16 0.19 6.21
CA ALA A 45 -9.95 -0.53 7.46
C ALA A 45 -11.14 -1.43 7.82
N ALA A 46 -12.37 -0.94 7.64
CA ALA A 46 -13.58 -1.74 7.88
C ALA A 46 -13.68 -2.96 6.95
N ILE A 47 -13.38 -2.79 5.66
CA ILE A 47 -13.36 -3.91 4.69
C ILE A 47 -12.26 -4.92 5.06
N ALA A 48 -11.07 -4.42 5.38
CA ALA A 48 -9.92 -5.23 5.77
C ALA A 48 -10.24 -6.10 6.99
N ASP A 49 -10.85 -5.50 8.03
CA ASP A 49 -11.22 -6.18 9.28
C ASP A 49 -12.25 -7.30 9.03
N VAL A 50 -13.25 -7.06 8.17
CA VAL A 50 -14.24 -8.08 7.81
C VAL A 50 -13.58 -9.26 7.08
N PHE A 51 -12.72 -8.98 6.09
CA PHE A 51 -12.03 -10.04 5.35
C PHE A 51 -11.00 -10.78 6.22
N ALA A 52 -10.31 -10.09 7.13
CA ALA A 52 -9.42 -10.70 8.11
C ALA A 52 -10.18 -11.57 9.10
N THR A 53 -11.35 -11.13 9.53
CA THR A 53 -12.25 -11.91 10.41
C THR A 53 -12.71 -13.18 9.72
N GLU A 54 -13.20 -13.08 8.48
CA GLU A 54 -13.55 -14.25 7.69
C GLU A 54 -12.38 -15.23 7.53
N HIS A 55 -11.21 -14.70 7.16
CA HIS A 55 -10.01 -15.51 6.95
C HIS A 55 -9.60 -16.24 8.24
N GLY A 56 -9.57 -15.54 9.37
CA GLY A 56 -9.27 -16.11 10.68
C GLY A 56 -10.28 -17.17 11.11
N MET A 57 -11.58 -16.91 10.94
CA MET A 57 -12.64 -17.87 11.27
C MET A 57 -12.52 -19.15 10.44
N MET A 58 -12.29 -19.05 9.13
CA MET A 58 -12.17 -20.23 8.26
C MET A 58 -10.94 -21.08 8.61
N ASN A 59 -9.80 -20.43 8.87
CA ASN A 59 -8.61 -21.11 9.38
C ASN A 59 -8.87 -21.83 10.70
N LEU A 60 -9.58 -21.18 11.63
CA LEU A 60 -9.89 -21.76 12.93
C LEU A 60 -10.80 -22.98 12.80
N CYS A 61 -11.85 -22.88 11.99
CA CYS A 61 -12.88 -23.91 11.87
C CYS A 61 -12.48 -25.06 10.92
N GLY A 62 -11.39 -24.92 10.18
CA GLY A 62 -10.87 -25.98 9.29
C GLY A 62 -11.57 -26.03 7.94
N ASP A 63 -12.14 -24.91 7.52
CA ASP A 63 -12.84 -24.76 6.24
C ASP A 63 -11.94 -24.08 5.19
N ASP A 64 -12.38 -24.11 3.92
CA ASP A 64 -11.67 -23.50 2.81
C ASP A 64 -11.56 -21.99 2.96
N VAL A 65 -10.34 -21.49 3.12
CA VAL A 65 -10.08 -20.08 3.37
C VAL A 65 -10.36 -19.24 2.13
N PRO A 66 -11.30 -18.27 2.19
CA PRO A 66 -11.59 -17.40 1.05
C PRO A 66 -10.40 -16.51 0.71
N VAL A 67 -10.16 -16.33 -0.58
CA VAL A 67 -9.07 -15.48 -1.09
C VAL A 67 -9.38 -13.98 -1.02
N ARG A 68 -10.54 -13.58 -0.47
CA ARG A 68 -11.00 -12.18 -0.43
C ARG A 68 -9.99 -11.23 0.21
N LEU A 69 -9.45 -11.59 1.38
CA LEU A 69 -8.41 -10.79 2.04
C LEU A 69 -7.17 -10.64 1.16
N THR A 70 -6.68 -11.75 0.61
CA THR A 70 -5.47 -11.76 -0.23
C THR A 70 -5.65 -10.92 -1.49
N LEU A 71 -6.78 -11.06 -2.18
CA LEU A 71 -7.10 -10.28 -3.37
C LEU A 71 -7.25 -8.79 -3.04
N PHE A 72 -7.99 -8.47 -1.99
CA PHE A 72 -8.16 -7.09 -1.53
C PHE A 72 -6.82 -6.42 -1.22
N MET A 73 -5.93 -7.07 -0.46
CA MET A 73 -4.61 -6.52 -0.13
C MET A 73 -3.69 -6.41 -1.35
N ALA A 74 -3.77 -7.36 -2.29
CA ALA A 74 -3.01 -7.29 -3.53
C ALA A 74 -3.47 -6.12 -4.42
N GLU A 75 -4.78 -5.91 -4.53
CA GLU A 75 -5.36 -4.78 -5.26
C GLU A 75 -5.03 -3.44 -4.61
N LEU A 76 -5.08 -3.35 -3.28
CA LEU A 76 -4.64 -2.17 -2.54
C LEU A 76 -3.17 -1.85 -2.81
N GLY A 77 -2.30 -2.85 -2.77
CA GLY A 77 -0.86 -2.69 -3.06
C GLY A 77 -0.57 -2.26 -4.50
N ALA A 78 -1.46 -2.59 -5.45
CA ALA A 78 -1.37 -2.16 -6.85
C ALA A 78 -2.04 -0.80 -7.13
N SER A 79 -2.75 -0.25 -6.15
CA SER A 79 -3.49 1.01 -6.29
C SER A 79 -2.64 2.24 -5.93
N THR A 80 -3.26 3.43 -5.95
CA THR A 80 -2.65 4.68 -5.45
C THR A 80 -2.72 4.82 -3.92
N THR A 81 -3.08 3.76 -3.20
CA THR A 81 -3.13 3.77 -1.72
C THR A 81 -1.74 3.99 -1.14
N PRO A 82 -1.58 4.88 -0.14
CA PRO A 82 -0.28 5.11 0.46
C PRO A 82 0.34 3.83 1.06
N PRO A 83 1.64 3.52 0.80
CA PRO A 83 2.27 2.30 1.29
C PRO A 83 2.22 2.12 2.81
N GLU A 84 2.26 3.23 3.55
CA GLU A 84 2.13 3.23 5.01
C GLU A 84 0.74 2.77 5.48
N LEU A 85 -0.31 3.13 4.74
CA LEU A 85 -1.66 2.68 5.03
C LEU A 85 -1.80 1.20 4.71
N VAL A 86 -1.27 0.74 3.56
CA VAL A 86 -1.24 -0.69 3.22
C VAL A 86 -0.52 -1.50 4.29
N ALA A 87 0.66 -1.05 4.73
CA ALA A 87 1.41 -1.71 5.80
C ALA A 87 0.65 -1.73 7.14
N SER A 88 -0.02 -0.63 7.49
CA SER A 88 -0.85 -0.55 8.69
C SER A 88 -2.03 -1.54 8.64
N LEU A 89 -2.71 -1.64 7.50
CA LEU A 89 -3.80 -2.58 7.31
C LEU A 89 -3.32 -4.03 7.37
N THR A 90 -2.18 -4.35 6.74
CA THR A 90 -1.56 -5.68 6.85
C THR A 90 -1.31 -6.07 8.30
N ALA A 91 -0.68 -5.19 9.09
CA ALA A 91 -0.39 -5.45 10.49
C ALA A 91 -1.67 -5.64 11.33
N ALA A 92 -2.72 -4.85 11.06
CA ALA A 92 -4.02 -5.00 11.73
C ALA A 92 -4.70 -6.33 11.37
N ASN A 93 -4.65 -6.73 10.10
CA ASN A 93 -5.21 -8.00 9.62
C ASN A 93 -4.49 -9.20 10.26
N ASP A 94 -3.16 -9.18 10.31
CA ASP A 94 -2.36 -10.23 10.94
C ASP A 94 -2.71 -10.35 12.43
N ALA A 95 -2.88 -9.22 13.13
CA ALA A 95 -3.30 -9.21 14.53
C ALA A 95 -4.71 -9.80 14.72
N LYS A 96 -5.66 -9.45 13.86
CA LYS A 96 -7.03 -10.00 13.88
C LYS A 96 -7.05 -11.51 13.62
N ILE A 97 -6.27 -11.98 12.66
CA ILE A 97 -6.17 -13.41 12.34
C ILE A 97 -5.56 -14.17 13.52
N GLU A 98 -4.51 -13.62 14.15
CA GLU A 98 -3.90 -14.24 15.33
C GLU A 98 -4.85 -14.28 16.53
N GLU A 99 -5.63 -13.21 16.76
CA GLU A 99 -6.69 -13.17 17.77
C GLU A 99 -7.69 -14.33 17.57
N LEU A 100 -8.15 -14.54 16.34
CA LEU A 100 -9.08 -15.62 16.02
C LEU A 100 -8.42 -17.00 16.09
N ARG A 101 -7.13 -17.13 15.75
CA ARG A 101 -6.40 -18.41 15.81
C ARG A 101 -6.37 -18.99 17.22
N VAL A 102 -6.32 -18.14 18.25
CA VAL A 102 -6.29 -18.55 19.66
C VAL A 102 -7.67 -18.53 20.33
N ALA A 103 -8.72 -18.19 19.60
CA ALA A 103 -10.08 -18.17 20.11
C ALA A 103 -10.64 -19.59 20.34
N GLU A 104 -11.62 -19.68 21.23
CA GLU A 104 -12.30 -20.94 21.54
C GLU A 104 -13.28 -21.33 20.42
N LYS A 105 -13.00 -22.46 19.76
CA LYS A 105 -13.76 -22.92 18.58
C LYS A 105 -15.27 -23.09 18.83
N GLU A 106 -15.66 -23.50 20.03
CA GLU A 106 -17.06 -23.73 20.40
C GLU A 106 -17.93 -22.47 20.20
N TYR A 107 -17.37 -21.28 20.39
CA TYR A 107 -18.11 -20.02 20.27
C TYR A 107 -18.01 -19.40 18.87
N ILE A 108 -16.96 -19.72 18.11
CA ILE A 108 -16.70 -19.15 16.79
C ILE A 108 -17.27 -20.00 15.66
N CYS A 109 -17.16 -21.33 15.77
CA CYS A 109 -17.53 -22.27 14.72
C CYS A 109 -18.99 -22.72 14.86
N THR A 110 -19.91 -21.76 14.99
CA THR A 110 -21.36 -21.98 15.07
C THR A 110 -22.05 -21.55 13.77
N PRO A 111 -23.12 -22.23 13.34
CA PRO A 111 -23.82 -21.88 12.10
C PRO A 111 -24.19 -20.39 12.00
N GLU A 112 -24.67 -19.80 13.10
CA GLU A 112 -25.07 -18.40 13.16
C GLU A 112 -23.88 -17.46 12.90
N MET A 113 -22.69 -17.81 13.37
CA MET A 113 -21.46 -17.05 13.12
C MET A 113 -21.01 -17.18 11.66
N PHE A 114 -21.18 -18.36 11.04
CA PHE A 114 -20.91 -18.55 9.61
C PHE A 114 -21.82 -17.70 8.73
N GLU A 115 -23.14 -17.74 8.98
CA GLU A 115 -24.14 -16.99 8.21
C GLU A 115 -23.90 -15.47 8.34
N SER A 116 -23.69 -14.99 9.56
CA SER A 116 -23.40 -13.58 9.82
C SER A 116 -22.12 -13.14 9.10
N ARG A 117 -21.06 -13.95 9.18
CA ARG A 117 -19.79 -13.65 8.51
C ARG A 117 -19.94 -13.63 6.99
N GLU A 118 -20.65 -14.58 6.39
CA GLU A 118 -20.83 -14.61 4.93
C GLU A 118 -21.55 -13.35 4.44
N ALA A 119 -22.63 -12.94 5.12
CA ALA A 119 -23.36 -11.73 4.82
C ALA A 119 -22.47 -10.47 4.93
N ASN A 120 -21.66 -10.38 6.00
CA ASN A 120 -20.73 -9.27 6.21
C ASN A 120 -19.65 -9.23 5.13
N SER A 121 -19.05 -10.37 4.78
CA SER A 121 -18.04 -10.46 3.72
C SER A 121 -18.60 -10.08 2.35
N MET A 122 -19.85 -10.47 2.04
CA MET A 122 -20.50 -10.03 0.81
C MET A 122 -20.74 -8.53 0.79
N ALA A 123 -21.20 -7.94 1.89
CA ALA A 123 -21.40 -6.50 2.00
C ALA A 123 -20.08 -5.72 1.88
N ALA A 124 -19.00 -6.22 2.50
CA ALA A 124 -17.67 -5.64 2.38
C ALA A 124 -17.11 -5.74 0.96
N GLN A 125 -17.37 -6.84 0.24
CA GLN A 125 -16.99 -6.99 -1.15
C GLN A 125 -17.76 -6.04 -2.08
N ASP A 126 -19.06 -5.87 -1.85
CA ASP A 126 -19.88 -4.90 -2.58
C ASP A 126 -19.40 -3.46 -2.33
N GLU A 127 -19.09 -3.14 -1.08
CA GLU A 127 -18.52 -1.84 -0.70
C GLU A 127 -17.15 -1.61 -1.37
N TRP A 128 -16.29 -2.62 -1.38
CA TRP A 128 -15.02 -2.56 -2.12
C TRP A 128 -15.28 -2.27 -3.59
N ASN A 129 -16.14 -3.06 -4.24
CA ASN A 129 -16.50 -2.89 -5.65
C ASN A 129 -16.99 -1.48 -5.98
N LYS A 130 -17.84 -0.90 -5.13
CA LYS A 130 -18.31 0.50 -5.25
C LYS A 130 -17.18 1.51 -5.14
N MET A 131 -16.26 1.33 -4.18
CA MET A 131 -15.12 2.24 -4.00
C MET A 131 -14.20 2.30 -5.22
N ARG A 132 -14.07 1.19 -5.96
CA ARG A 132 -13.27 1.08 -7.20
C ARG A 132 -14.07 1.33 -8.48
N GLY A 133 -15.37 1.62 -8.39
CA GLY A 133 -16.24 1.85 -9.55
C GLY A 133 -16.44 0.61 -10.43
N ALA A 134 -16.37 -0.59 -9.82
CA ALA A 134 -16.64 -1.86 -10.48
C ALA A 134 -18.09 -2.27 -10.17
N GLU A 135 -19.06 -1.70 -10.90
CA GLU A 135 -20.49 -2.07 -10.83
C GLU A 135 -20.87 -3.04 -11.96
#